data_AF-A0A6A6SW77-F1
#
_entry.id   AF-A0A6A6SW77-F1
#
_cell.length_a   1.000
_cell.length_b   1.000
_cell.length_c   1.000
_cell.angle_alpha   90.00
_cell.angle_beta   90.00
_cell.angle_gamma   90.00
#
_symmetry.space_group_name_H-M   'P 1'
#
loop_
_entity.id
_entity.type
_entity.pdbx_description
1 polymer ?
#
loop_
_entity_poly.entity_id
_entity_poly.type
_entity_poly.pdbx_seq_one_letter_code
_entity_poly.pdbx_strand_id
1 'polypeptide(L)'
;MLLLELPPEIFERVIAAYVKESGPTEAWYSRAVCQTFKRFVCHQITVHCPPASEQRRRNIGGPIAVLENSVLRMGMPQYLKYHIQEHGIDQFSLVEFLKEAIRNVQRAEEPNTRVQRIRSEHASDVVDAAVVGLHNAQLAYIDVNPDPWGYDLGYDFNNKTLAINVAAAVGSLAALKRFQAEGMPLDHCSSLLGSPLQAAAFGGKTHIVEHILEYIRRKTQIDVFSRFLQGGIRGAIRGRSAASLDLLLRFCCKSYPETLRQEKIERNIHRWQILAAEVGCVESIRLLKAITNGQPVYSKTYLVAIAHGHATLVRYLYEQEIHILGPKPTWLQDALVTAAKCGSRALANLALDLGADIKEPGALKASIQRCNPWMTKFLLERGAELTYAMVEDVDLSISSSLCCRPLSASEKRRNLAPNRYRRGEQILTYCLVFQELEEWEHLYERKFGRHWPLSLFDPLVQYVQKNDLWKEIIAEHLRPGMELFGKQMLDDGF
;
A
#
# COMPACT_ATOMS: atom_id res chain seq x y z
N MET A 1 31.41 8.44 11.36
CA MET A 1 30.22 9.26 11.63
C MET A 1 29.04 8.53 11.03
N LEU A 2 28.08 8.08 11.84
CA LEU A 2 26.90 7.40 11.33
C LEU A 2 26.02 8.41 10.59
N LEU A 3 25.35 8.00 9.53
CA LEU A 3 24.51 8.89 8.70
C LEU A 3 23.45 9.64 9.54
N LEU A 4 22.96 9.02 10.63
CA LEU A 4 21.98 9.59 11.56
C LEU A 4 22.57 10.58 12.59
N GLU A 5 23.89 10.71 12.66
CA GLU A 5 24.58 11.69 13.52
C GLU A 5 24.79 13.03 12.80
N LEU A 6 24.48 13.10 11.51
CA LEU A 6 24.56 14.34 10.75
C LEU A 6 23.49 15.34 11.23
N PRO A 7 23.80 16.65 11.22
CA PRO A 7 22.78 17.68 11.38
C PRO A 7 21.60 17.47 10.41
N PRO A 8 20.35 17.73 10.84
CA PRO A 8 19.15 17.47 10.04
C PRO A 8 19.20 18.09 8.63
N GLU A 9 19.83 19.26 8.49
CA GLU A 9 19.95 19.99 7.22
C GLU A 9 20.90 19.29 6.25
N ILE A 10 21.98 18.71 6.75
CA ILE A 10 22.93 17.92 5.95
C ILE A 10 22.28 16.60 5.57
N PHE A 11 21.63 15.93 6.53
CA PHE A 11 20.90 14.71 6.27
C PHE A 11 19.82 14.90 5.21
N GLU A 12 19.03 15.99 5.29
CA GLU A 12 18.02 16.32 4.29
C GLU A 12 18.62 16.49 2.89
N ARG A 13 19.75 17.18 2.76
CA ARG A 13 20.45 17.34 1.47
C ARG A 13 20.95 16.02 0.90
N VAL A 14 21.45 15.14 1.75
CA VAL A 14 21.86 13.78 1.34
C VAL A 14 20.66 13.00 0.83
N ILE A 15 19.52 13.05 1.55
CA ILE A 15 18.29 12.39 1.10
C ILE A 15 17.77 13.00 -0.21
N ALA A 16 17.82 14.33 -0.37
CA ALA A 16 17.43 15.01 -1.60
C ALA A 16 18.28 14.56 -2.79
N ALA A 17 19.61 14.48 -2.62
CA ALA A 17 20.52 13.96 -3.63
C ALA A 17 20.22 12.49 -3.95
N TYR A 18 20.04 11.65 -2.93
CA TYR A 18 19.70 10.25 -3.07
C TYR A 18 18.38 10.03 -3.83
N VAL A 19 17.31 10.76 -3.49
CA VAL A 19 16.01 10.71 -4.19
C VAL A 19 16.16 11.16 -5.64
N LYS A 20 16.97 12.20 -5.90
CA LYS A 20 17.24 12.71 -7.26
C LYS A 20 18.00 11.69 -8.12
N GLU A 21 18.98 11.00 -7.55
CA GLU A 21 19.83 10.02 -8.26
C GLU A 21 19.11 8.68 -8.45
N SER A 22 18.47 8.16 -7.41
CA SER A 22 17.80 6.85 -7.41
C SER A 22 16.41 6.89 -8.05
N GLY A 23 15.82 8.08 -8.13
CA GLY A 23 14.43 8.29 -8.48
C GLY A 23 13.47 8.01 -7.32
N PRO A 24 12.21 8.52 -7.42
CA PRO A 24 11.25 8.48 -6.33
C PRO A 24 10.80 7.06 -5.97
N THR A 25 10.76 6.14 -6.94
CA THR A 25 10.32 4.77 -6.70
C THR A 25 11.29 3.99 -5.83
N GLU A 26 12.58 4.03 -6.19
CA GLU A 26 13.61 3.31 -5.46
C GLU A 26 13.82 3.90 -4.07
N ALA A 27 13.86 5.23 -3.99
CA ALA A 27 13.92 5.92 -2.71
C ALA A 27 12.71 5.58 -1.82
N TRP A 28 11.51 5.45 -2.38
CA TRP A 28 10.34 5.05 -1.60
C TRP A 28 10.45 3.65 -1.01
N TYR A 29 11.11 2.70 -1.67
CA TYR A 29 11.33 1.35 -1.12
C TYR A 29 12.39 1.35 -0.01
N SER A 30 13.42 2.18 -0.10
CA SER A 30 14.46 2.28 0.93
C SER A 30 14.00 2.94 2.24
N ARG A 31 12.76 3.44 2.32
CA ARG A 31 12.15 3.90 3.58
C ARG A 31 12.08 2.83 4.67
N ALA A 32 12.24 1.54 4.33
CA ALA A 32 12.25 0.46 5.31
C ALA A 32 13.48 0.46 6.21
N VAL A 33 14.53 1.24 5.88
CA VAL A 33 15.80 1.30 6.63
C VAL A 33 15.58 1.76 8.07
N CYS A 34 14.96 2.93 8.29
CA CYS A 34 14.58 3.41 9.62
C CYS A 34 13.50 4.50 9.54
N GLN A 35 12.88 4.84 10.69
CA GLN A 35 11.81 5.85 10.73
C GLN A 35 12.28 7.26 10.34
N THR A 36 13.50 7.64 10.72
CA THR A 36 14.08 8.94 10.34
C THR A 36 14.26 9.00 8.83
N PHE A 37 14.93 8.01 8.24
CA PHE A 37 15.14 7.92 6.79
C PHE A 37 13.80 7.93 6.04
N LYS A 38 12.82 7.12 6.49
CA LYS A 38 11.46 7.13 5.96
C LYS A 38 10.84 8.52 5.95
N ARG A 39 10.95 9.25 7.06
CA ARG A 39 10.36 10.59 7.18
C ARG A 39 10.94 11.55 6.16
N PHE A 40 12.26 11.61 6.02
CA PHE A 40 12.93 12.51 5.08
C PHE A 40 12.71 12.10 3.61
N VAL A 41 12.77 10.81 3.29
CA VAL A 41 12.46 10.30 1.95
C VAL A 41 11.03 10.62 1.56
N CYS A 42 10.07 10.34 2.45
CA CYS A 42 8.68 10.67 2.21
C CYS A 42 8.50 12.17 1.99
N HIS A 43 9.12 13.01 2.84
CA HIS A 43 9.10 14.48 2.69
C HIS A 43 9.62 14.91 1.31
N GLN A 44 10.83 14.49 0.96
CA GLN A 44 11.48 14.86 -0.29
C GLN A 44 10.65 14.45 -1.52
N ILE A 45 10.09 13.23 -1.52
CA ILE A 45 9.20 12.78 -2.59
C ILE A 45 7.90 13.60 -2.61
N THR A 46 7.27 13.88 -1.48
CA THR A 46 6.00 14.61 -1.45
C THR A 46 6.13 16.09 -1.83
N VAL A 47 7.25 16.72 -1.49
CA VAL A 47 7.47 18.15 -1.73
C VAL A 47 8.04 18.41 -3.13
N HIS A 48 9.00 17.59 -3.56
CA HIS A 48 9.81 17.89 -4.74
C HIS A 48 9.55 16.97 -5.93
N CYS A 49 8.80 15.87 -5.77
CA CYS A 49 8.41 15.06 -6.93
C CYS A 49 7.24 15.74 -7.63
N PRO A 50 7.38 16.14 -8.91
CA PRO A 50 6.26 16.67 -9.66
C PRO A 50 5.19 15.57 -9.82
N PRO A 51 3.91 15.94 -9.96
CA PRO A 51 2.83 15.01 -10.18
C PRO A 51 3.05 14.07 -11.37
N ALA A 52 2.30 12.96 -11.37
CA ALA A 52 2.36 11.93 -12.40
C ALA A 52 2.15 12.46 -13.83
N SER A 53 1.48 13.59 -14.03
CA SER A 53 1.26 14.21 -15.35
C SER A 53 2.54 14.75 -15.98
N GLU A 54 3.42 15.38 -15.20
CA GLU A 54 4.70 15.90 -15.68
C GLU A 54 5.71 14.78 -15.91
N GLN A 55 5.62 13.70 -15.11
CA GLN A 55 6.34 12.45 -15.36
C GLN A 55 5.82 11.69 -16.58
N ARG A 56 4.49 11.65 -16.83
CA ARG A 56 3.90 11.01 -18.02
C ARG A 56 4.25 11.73 -19.32
N ARG A 57 4.37 13.07 -19.32
CA ARG A 57 4.88 13.81 -20.48
C ARG A 57 6.31 13.39 -20.85
N ARG A 58 7.11 12.96 -19.86
CA ARG A 58 8.48 12.48 -20.08
C ARG A 58 8.56 10.99 -20.41
N ASN A 59 7.60 10.17 -19.96
CA ASN A 59 7.60 8.71 -20.14
C ASN A 59 6.26 8.19 -20.67
N ILE A 60 6.13 8.11 -21.99
CA ILE A 60 4.99 7.48 -22.68
C ILE A 60 5.15 5.94 -22.63
N GLY A 61 4.43 5.28 -21.71
CA GLY A 61 4.00 3.88 -21.87
C GLY A 61 4.85 2.75 -21.26
N GLY A 62 5.77 3.03 -20.32
CA GLY A 62 6.58 1.99 -19.66
C GLY A 62 5.98 1.43 -18.34
N PRO A 63 6.28 0.18 -17.95
CA PRO A 63 5.90 -0.41 -16.65
C PRO A 63 6.36 0.39 -15.41
N ILE A 64 7.41 1.21 -15.55
CA ILE A 64 7.90 2.13 -14.51
C ILE A 64 6.81 3.15 -14.14
N ALA A 65 5.98 3.58 -15.09
CA ALA A 65 4.85 4.47 -14.81
C ALA A 65 3.80 3.81 -13.88
N VAL A 66 3.68 2.48 -13.88
CA VAL A 66 2.76 1.75 -12.99
C VAL A 66 3.29 1.67 -11.56
N LEU A 67 4.60 1.50 -11.39
CA LEU A 67 5.28 1.51 -10.08
C LEU A 67 5.36 2.93 -9.49
N GLU A 68 5.69 3.94 -10.29
CA GLU A 68 5.66 5.36 -9.90
C GLU A 68 4.24 5.79 -9.48
N ASN A 69 3.21 5.36 -10.21
CA ASN A 69 1.81 5.56 -9.81
C ASN A 69 1.48 4.90 -8.47
N SER A 70 2.11 3.77 -8.11
CA SER A 70 1.87 3.11 -6.81
C SER A 70 2.51 3.84 -5.64
N VAL A 71 3.68 4.46 -5.86
CA VAL A 71 4.44 5.26 -4.90
C VAL A 71 3.73 6.58 -4.63
N LEU A 72 3.39 7.30 -5.69
CA LEU A 72 2.55 8.50 -5.60
C LEU A 72 1.19 8.18 -5.00
N ARG A 73 0.56 7.04 -5.34
CA ARG A 73 -0.70 6.60 -4.72
C ARG A 73 -0.60 6.40 -3.22
N MET A 74 0.49 5.80 -2.72
CA MET A 74 0.69 5.61 -1.29
C MET A 74 1.09 6.91 -0.56
N GLY A 75 1.72 7.86 -1.26
CA GLY A 75 2.08 9.18 -0.76
C GLY A 75 1.06 10.27 -1.01
N MET A 76 -0.03 9.99 -1.75
CA MET A 76 -0.99 10.99 -2.20
C MET A 76 -1.68 11.75 -1.06
N PRO A 77 -2.06 11.12 0.08
CA PRO A 77 -2.59 11.87 1.21
C PRO A 77 -1.58 12.90 1.72
N GLN A 78 -0.32 12.51 1.86
CA GLN A 78 0.73 13.41 2.36
C GLN A 78 1.03 14.52 1.34
N TYR A 79 1.07 14.17 0.05
CA TYR A 79 1.20 15.13 -1.05
C TYR A 79 0.08 16.16 -1.02
N LEU A 80 -1.19 15.73 -1.04
CA LEU A 80 -2.34 16.64 -1.04
C LEU A 80 -2.41 17.47 0.25
N LYS A 81 -2.12 16.88 1.42
CA LYS A 81 -2.08 17.63 2.68
C LYS A 81 -1.04 18.75 2.63
N TYR A 82 0.17 18.42 2.17
CA TYR A 82 1.25 19.40 2.03
C TYR A 82 0.84 20.53 1.08
N HIS A 83 0.38 20.21 -0.14
CA HIS A 83 0.06 21.22 -1.16
C HIS A 83 -1.24 21.99 -0.91
N ILE A 84 -2.16 21.47 -0.09
CA ILE A 84 -3.34 22.25 0.37
C ILE A 84 -2.94 23.24 1.48
N GLN A 85 -1.96 22.89 2.31
CA GLN A 85 -1.47 23.73 3.41
C GLN A 85 -0.48 24.79 2.95
N GLU A 86 0.35 24.48 1.95
CA GLU A 86 1.34 25.41 1.39
C GLU A 86 0.73 26.36 0.34
N HIS A 87 1.19 27.61 0.35
CA HIS A 87 0.63 28.72 -0.44
C HIS A 87 1.26 28.91 -1.83
N GLY A 88 2.08 27.98 -2.32
CA GLY A 88 3.05 28.29 -3.37
C GLY A 88 2.87 27.70 -4.77
N ILE A 89 2.00 26.70 -4.98
CA ILE A 89 1.95 26.00 -6.28
C ILE A 89 0.52 26.01 -6.84
N ASP A 90 0.20 27.11 -7.52
CA ASP A 90 -1.11 27.48 -8.10
C ASP A 90 -1.49 26.72 -9.40
N GLN A 91 -0.87 25.59 -9.72
CA GLN A 91 -1.06 24.95 -11.03
C GLN A 91 -1.97 23.71 -11.02
N PHE A 92 -2.53 23.30 -9.87
CA PHE A 92 -3.31 22.05 -9.78
C PHE A 92 -4.82 22.29 -9.64
N SER A 93 -5.58 21.77 -10.61
CA SER A 93 -7.05 21.84 -10.62
C SER A 93 -7.67 21.20 -9.38
N LEU A 94 -7.17 20.04 -8.90
CA LEU A 94 -7.73 19.36 -7.73
C LEU A 94 -7.43 20.07 -6.41
N VAL A 95 -6.21 20.57 -6.20
CA VAL A 95 -5.83 21.25 -4.94
C VAL A 95 -6.65 22.54 -4.80
N GLU A 96 -6.74 23.34 -5.87
CA GLU A 96 -7.57 24.55 -5.85
C GLU A 96 -9.06 24.24 -5.74
N PHE A 97 -9.53 23.18 -6.41
CA PHE A 97 -10.91 22.73 -6.27
C PHE A 97 -11.25 22.30 -4.83
N LEU A 98 -10.36 21.55 -4.18
CA LEU A 98 -10.51 21.16 -2.77
C LEU A 98 -10.45 22.38 -1.85
N LYS A 99 -9.51 23.31 -2.07
CA LYS A 99 -9.43 24.57 -1.33
C LYS A 99 -10.70 25.40 -1.49
N GLU A 100 -11.28 25.50 -2.69
CA GLU A 100 -12.52 26.26 -2.92
C GLU A 100 -13.73 25.56 -2.28
N ALA A 101 -13.82 24.23 -2.33
CA ALA A 101 -14.89 23.50 -1.65
C ALA A 101 -14.80 23.69 -0.11
N ILE A 102 -13.59 23.67 0.45
CA ILE A 102 -13.33 24.00 1.85
C ILE A 102 -13.72 25.46 2.16
N ARG A 103 -13.36 26.42 1.29
CA ARG A 103 -13.78 27.83 1.41
C ARG A 103 -15.30 27.97 1.40
N ASN A 104 -16.01 27.22 0.57
CA ASN A 104 -17.47 27.23 0.50
C ASN A 104 -18.12 26.74 1.79
N VAL A 105 -17.58 25.68 2.41
CA VAL A 105 -18.03 25.24 3.75
C VAL A 105 -17.77 26.31 4.80
N GLN A 106 -16.61 26.98 4.76
CA GLN A 106 -16.30 28.07 5.70
C GLN A 106 -17.21 29.28 5.54
N ARG A 107 -17.56 29.67 4.31
CA ARG A 107 -18.53 30.74 4.04
C ARG A 107 -19.94 30.37 4.50
N ALA A 108 -20.24 29.06 4.56
CA ALA A 108 -21.49 28.54 5.05
C ALA A 108 -21.55 28.51 6.59
N GLU A 109 -20.40 28.46 7.27
CA GLU A 109 -20.29 28.55 8.73
C GLU A 109 -20.38 30.01 9.21
N GLU A 110 -21.04 30.22 10.35
CA GLU A 110 -21.09 31.55 10.98
C GLU A 110 -19.69 31.97 11.46
N PRO A 111 -19.33 33.26 11.34
CA PRO A 111 -17.99 33.76 11.67
C PRO A 111 -17.77 33.74 13.19
N ASN A 112 -17.34 32.58 13.71
CA ASN A 112 -16.92 32.44 15.10
C ASN A 112 -15.41 32.18 15.16
N THR A 113 -14.72 32.83 16.09
CA THR A 113 -13.24 33.03 16.18
C THR A 113 -12.37 31.76 16.13
N ARG A 114 -12.97 30.57 16.08
CA ARG A 114 -12.32 29.26 16.00
C ARG A 114 -11.91 28.86 14.57
N VAL A 115 -12.25 29.66 13.55
CA VAL A 115 -12.09 29.33 12.11
C VAL A 115 -10.67 28.89 11.72
N GLN A 116 -9.60 29.46 12.27
CA GLN A 116 -8.24 29.14 11.80
C GLN A 116 -7.69 27.78 12.26
N ARG A 117 -7.97 27.34 13.49
CA ARG A 117 -7.55 26.01 13.96
C ARG A 117 -8.36 24.90 13.29
N ILE A 118 -9.62 25.21 13.01
CA ILE A 118 -10.56 24.38 12.28
C ILE A 118 -10.13 24.21 10.81
N ARG A 119 -9.46 25.21 10.19
CA ARG A 119 -9.01 25.15 8.78
C ARG A 119 -8.04 24.01 8.48
N SER A 120 -7.01 23.82 9.30
CA SER A 120 -6.01 22.78 9.07
C SER A 120 -6.57 21.38 9.31
N GLU A 121 -7.44 21.24 10.30
CA GLU A 121 -8.19 20.00 10.58
C GLU A 121 -9.17 19.68 9.43
N HIS A 122 -9.95 20.65 8.98
CA HIS A 122 -10.86 20.52 7.84
C HIS A 122 -10.14 20.11 6.56
N ALA A 123 -8.98 20.71 6.27
CA ALA A 123 -8.18 20.32 5.12
C ALA A 123 -7.69 18.87 5.21
N SER A 124 -7.20 18.44 6.39
CA SER A 124 -6.75 17.07 6.60
C SER A 124 -7.89 16.07 6.41
N ASP A 125 -9.05 16.33 7.01
CA ASP A 125 -10.22 15.44 6.95
C ASP A 125 -10.73 15.27 5.52
N VAL A 126 -10.77 16.37 4.75
CA VAL A 126 -11.21 16.37 3.35
C VAL A 126 -10.22 15.61 2.47
N VAL A 127 -8.91 15.78 2.70
CA VAL A 127 -7.89 15.05 1.94
C VAL A 127 -7.94 13.56 2.23
N ASP A 128 -8.04 13.19 3.51
CA ASP A 128 -8.11 11.78 3.90
C ASP A 128 -9.36 11.13 3.29
N ALA A 129 -10.50 11.82 3.33
CA ALA A 129 -11.73 11.35 2.69
C ALA A 129 -11.62 11.29 1.16
N ALA A 130 -10.97 12.26 0.52
CA ALA A 130 -10.78 12.32 -0.93
C ALA A 130 -9.88 11.20 -1.43
N VAL A 131 -8.71 11.00 -0.83
CA VAL A 131 -7.76 9.97 -1.29
C VAL A 131 -8.36 8.57 -1.18
N VAL A 132 -9.18 8.35 -0.16
CA VAL A 132 -9.81 7.05 0.07
C VAL A 132 -11.08 6.87 -0.77
N GLY A 133 -11.79 7.95 -1.08
CA GLY A 133 -12.95 7.98 -1.98
C GLY A 133 -12.56 7.72 -3.42
N LEU A 134 -11.37 8.15 -3.83
CA LEU A 134 -10.85 7.94 -5.18
C LEU A 134 -10.53 6.46 -5.45
N HIS A 135 -11.23 5.89 -6.42
CA HIS A 135 -10.84 4.61 -6.99
C HIS A 135 -9.50 4.73 -7.72
N ASN A 136 -8.73 3.64 -7.75
CA ASN A 136 -7.39 3.56 -8.37
C ASN A 136 -7.32 4.13 -9.80
N ALA A 137 -8.42 4.05 -10.55
CA ALA A 137 -8.52 4.65 -11.88
C ALA A 137 -8.60 6.19 -11.82
N GLN A 138 -9.34 6.76 -10.88
CA GLN A 138 -9.62 8.20 -10.80
C GLN A 138 -8.39 9.02 -10.41
N LEU A 139 -7.55 8.50 -9.51
CA LEU A 139 -6.25 9.12 -9.17
C LEU A 139 -5.33 9.28 -10.40
N ALA A 140 -5.44 8.36 -11.36
CA ALA A 140 -4.64 8.41 -12.58
C ALA A 140 -5.12 9.48 -13.58
N TYR A 141 -6.33 10.03 -13.40
CA TYR A 141 -6.95 11.01 -14.30
C TYR A 141 -7.05 12.42 -13.72
N ILE A 142 -6.97 12.57 -12.39
CA ILE A 142 -7.04 13.86 -11.68
C ILE A 142 -6.01 14.89 -12.16
N ASP A 143 -4.95 14.43 -12.81
CA ASP A 143 -3.81 15.22 -13.23
C ASP A 143 -3.72 15.33 -14.77
N VAL A 144 -4.66 14.70 -15.49
CA VAL A 144 -4.80 14.89 -16.93
C VAL A 144 -5.72 16.09 -17.09
N ASN A 145 -5.14 17.22 -17.48
CA ASN A 145 -5.84 18.32 -18.15
C ASN A 145 -7.01 17.73 -18.96
N PRO A 146 -8.27 18.23 -18.85
CA PRO A 146 -9.39 17.67 -19.61
C PRO A 146 -8.91 17.44 -21.03
N ASP A 147 -9.01 16.18 -21.42
CA ASP A 147 -8.35 15.58 -22.55
C ASP A 147 -8.23 16.56 -23.74
N PRO A 148 -7.07 16.76 -24.39
CA PRO A 148 -7.01 17.49 -25.66
C PRO A 148 -7.96 16.90 -26.72
N TRP A 149 -8.42 15.65 -26.53
CA TRP A 149 -9.41 14.97 -27.37
C TRP A 149 -10.87 15.24 -26.98
N GLY A 150 -11.16 16.12 -26.00
CA GLY A 150 -12.52 16.61 -25.74
C GLY A 150 -13.47 15.61 -25.08
N TYR A 151 -12.97 14.53 -24.49
CA TYR A 151 -13.79 13.67 -23.64
C TYR A 151 -14.05 14.39 -22.32
N ASP A 152 -15.21 15.04 -22.25
CA ASP A 152 -15.83 15.35 -20.98
C ASP A 152 -15.98 14.03 -20.22
N LEU A 153 -15.11 13.80 -19.24
CA LEU A 153 -15.10 12.57 -18.44
C LEU A 153 -16.39 12.42 -17.60
N GLY A 154 -17.38 13.31 -17.77
CA GLY A 154 -18.66 13.25 -17.10
C GLY A 154 -18.53 13.41 -15.58
N TYR A 155 -17.38 13.88 -15.11
CA TYR A 155 -17.18 14.18 -13.71
C TYR A 155 -17.86 15.51 -13.44
N ASP A 156 -19.03 15.43 -12.82
CA ASP A 156 -19.75 16.58 -12.33
C ASP A 156 -18.94 17.22 -11.19
N PHE A 157 -17.96 18.06 -11.55
CA PHE A 157 -17.29 19.00 -10.65
C PHE A 157 -18.23 20.15 -10.26
N ASN A 158 -19.54 19.91 -10.29
CA ASN A 158 -20.53 20.83 -9.76
C ASN A 158 -20.23 21.04 -8.28
N ASN A 159 -19.66 22.22 -8.03
CA ASN A 159 -19.10 22.67 -6.77
C ASN A 159 -20.10 22.49 -5.61
N LYS A 160 -21.40 22.53 -5.91
CA LYS A 160 -22.50 22.34 -4.96
C LYS A 160 -22.54 20.93 -4.35
N THR A 161 -22.60 19.89 -5.17
CA THR A 161 -22.60 18.49 -4.67
C THR A 161 -21.37 18.19 -3.84
N LEU A 162 -20.21 18.70 -4.23
CA LEU A 162 -19.01 18.50 -3.45
C LEU A 162 -19.08 19.24 -2.11
N ALA A 163 -19.58 20.48 -2.08
CA ALA A 163 -19.64 21.30 -0.87
C ALA A 163 -20.41 20.62 0.28
N ILE A 164 -21.55 19.96 -0.01
CA ILE A 164 -22.28 19.20 1.02
C ILE A 164 -21.51 17.96 1.52
N ASN A 165 -20.74 17.32 0.65
CA ASN A 165 -19.90 16.17 1.03
C ASN A 165 -18.70 16.61 1.85
N VAL A 166 -18.09 17.76 1.51
CA VAL A 166 -17.02 18.39 2.30
C VAL A 166 -17.55 18.79 3.66
N ALA A 167 -18.73 19.42 3.74
CA ALA A 167 -19.37 19.76 5.01
C ALA A 167 -19.55 18.52 5.89
N ALA A 168 -19.94 17.40 5.29
CA ALA A 168 -20.07 16.13 5.98
C ALA A 168 -18.72 15.55 6.43
N ALA A 169 -17.69 15.59 5.57
CA ALA A 169 -16.35 15.12 5.87
C ALA A 169 -15.73 15.86 7.07
N VAL A 170 -15.88 17.19 7.10
CA VAL A 170 -15.30 18.02 8.15
C VAL A 170 -16.11 18.00 9.45
N GLY A 171 -17.39 17.59 9.39
CA GLY A 171 -18.27 17.57 10.55
C GLY A 171 -19.07 18.85 10.76
N SER A 172 -19.22 19.69 9.73
CA SER A 172 -19.94 20.97 9.83
C SER A 172 -21.45 20.78 9.68
N LEU A 173 -22.15 20.63 10.80
CA LEU A 173 -23.61 20.46 10.79
C LEU A 173 -24.34 21.71 10.28
N ALA A 174 -23.79 22.90 10.57
CA ALA A 174 -24.35 24.17 10.12
C ALA A 174 -24.30 24.28 8.59
N ALA A 175 -23.12 24.05 7.99
CA ALA A 175 -22.98 24.09 6.54
C ALA A 175 -23.81 22.99 5.86
N LEU A 176 -23.83 21.78 6.42
CA LEU A 176 -24.64 20.68 5.91
C LEU A 176 -26.13 21.03 5.85
N LYS A 177 -26.68 21.59 6.94
CA LYS A 177 -28.09 22.03 7.01
C LYS A 177 -28.39 23.17 6.04
N ARG A 178 -27.45 24.11 5.88
CA ARG A 178 -27.58 25.21 4.92
C ARG A 178 -27.64 24.69 3.48
N PHE A 179 -26.71 23.82 3.08
CA PHE A 179 -26.72 23.23 1.74
C PHE A 179 -27.98 22.37 1.50
N GLN A 180 -28.46 21.69 2.54
CA GLN A 180 -29.74 20.98 2.47
C GLN A 180 -30.93 21.93 2.25
N ALA A 181 -30.95 23.10 2.91
CA ALA A 181 -31.98 24.13 2.70
C ALA A 181 -31.91 24.76 1.29
N GLU A 182 -30.72 24.80 0.69
CA GLU A 182 -30.50 25.18 -0.71
C GLU A 182 -30.93 24.09 -1.72
N GLY A 183 -31.52 22.99 -1.24
CA GLY A 183 -32.07 21.90 -2.06
C GLY A 183 -31.06 20.84 -2.45
N MET A 184 -29.87 20.81 -1.84
CA MET A 184 -28.88 19.79 -2.17
C MET A 184 -29.26 18.41 -1.62
N PRO A 185 -29.26 17.37 -2.47
CA PRO A 185 -29.60 16.01 -2.06
C PRO A 185 -28.53 15.41 -1.14
N LEU A 186 -28.95 14.85 0.00
CA LEU A 186 -28.06 14.12 0.91
C LEU A 186 -27.70 12.71 0.43
N ASP A 187 -28.41 12.19 -0.58
CA ASP A 187 -28.21 10.85 -1.16
C ASP A 187 -27.32 10.83 -2.41
N HIS A 188 -26.93 12.00 -2.91
CA HIS A 188 -26.10 12.12 -4.10
C HIS A 188 -24.62 11.84 -3.79
N CYS A 189 -23.91 11.24 -4.74
CA CYS A 189 -22.52 10.84 -4.59
C CYS A 189 -21.62 11.73 -5.45
N SER A 190 -20.66 12.41 -4.85
CA SER A 190 -19.55 12.99 -5.62
C SER A 190 -18.59 11.91 -6.08
N SER A 191 -17.94 12.13 -7.21
CA SER A 191 -16.85 11.30 -7.71
C SER A 191 -15.64 11.26 -6.78
N LEU A 192 -15.45 12.30 -5.96
CA LEU A 192 -14.27 12.49 -5.12
C LEU A 192 -14.44 11.95 -3.69
N LEU A 193 -15.52 12.34 -3.00
CA LEU A 193 -15.76 12.02 -1.58
C LEU A 193 -16.80 10.91 -1.38
N GLY A 194 -17.38 10.38 -2.46
CA GLY A 194 -18.56 9.53 -2.36
C GLY A 194 -19.77 10.35 -1.90
N SER A 195 -20.62 9.76 -1.08
CA SER A 195 -21.81 10.43 -0.54
C SER A 195 -21.54 11.21 0.76
N PRO A 196 -22.40 12.15 1.18
CA PRO A 196 -22.25 12.82 2.48
C PRO A 196 -22.11 11.84 3.65
N LEU A 197 -22.90 10.75 3.64
CA LEU A 197 -22.83 9.72 4.68
C LEU A 197 -21.49 8.99 4.67
N GLN A 198 -20.99 8.64 3.49
CA GLN A 198 -19.68 8.00 3.35
C GLN A 198 -18.55 8.90 3.87
N ALA A 199 -18.58 10.18 3.50
CA ALA A 199 -17.58 11.17 3.90
C ALA A 199 -17.59 11.40 5.43
N ALA A 200 -18.77 11.60 6.03
CA ALA A 200 -18.92 11.76 7.47
C ALA A 200 -18.52 10.49 8.25
N ALA A 201 -18.93 9.32 7.75
CA ALA A 201 -18.61 8.05 8.38
C ALA A 201 -17.10 7.78 8.38
N PHE A 202 -16.42 8.10 7.27
CA PHE A 202 -14.97 8.02 7.15
C PHE A 202 -14.26 8.95 8.15
N GLY A 203 -14.64 10.23 8.21
CA GLY A 203 -14.06 11.18 9.16
C GLY A 203 -14.44 10.97 10.63
N GLY A 204 -15.22 9.92 10.94
CA GLY A 204 -15.69 9.65 12.30
C GLY A 204 -16.67 10.68 12.85
N LYS A 205 -17.33 11.47 11.99
CA LYS A 205 -18.23 12.57 12.38
C LYS A 205 -19.61 12.03 12.76
N THR A 206 -19.71 11.38 13.91
CA THR A 206 -20.90 10.65 14.36
C THR A 206 -22.17 11.52 14.40
N HIS A 207 -22.07 12.77 14.83
CA HIS A 207 -23.20 13.71 14.85
C HIS A 207 -23.76 14.02 13.46
N ILE A 208 -22.90 14.06 12.43
CA ILE A 208 -23.34 14.19 11.04
C ILE A 208 -23.97 12.89 10.55
N VAL A 209 -23.35 11.75 10.87
CA VAL A 209 -23.90 10.42 10.53
C VAL A 209 -25.32 10.28 11.09
N GLU A 210 -25.53 10.59 12.37
CA GLU A 210 -26.85 10.56 13.02
C GLU A 210 -27.85 11.48 12.32
N HIS A 211 -27.45 12.72 11.99
CA HIS A 211 -28.31 13.66 11.29
C HIS A 211 -28.75 13.14 9.91
N ILE A 212 -27.82 12.57 9.15
CA ILE A 212 -28.12 12.00 7.83
C ILE A 212 -29.02 10.75 7.95
N LEU A 213 -28.77 9.88 8.94
CA LEU A 213 -29.61 8.70 9.18
C LEU A 213 -31.05 9.08 9.56
N GLU A 214 -31.23 10.12 10.38
CA GLU A 214 -32.55 10.66 10.71
C GLU A 214 -33.27 11.24 9.48
N TYR A 215 -32.54 11.91 8.59
CA TYR A 215 -33.08 12.35 7.30
C TYR A 215 -33.55 11.18 6.43
N ILE A 216 -32.75 10.12 6.29
CA ILE A 216 -33.11 8.91 5.53
C ILE A 216 -34.38 8.27 6.10
N ARG A 217 -34.46 8.16 7.44
CA ARG A 217 -35.59 7.54 8.13
C ARG A 217 -36.92 8.21 7.77
N ARG A 218 -36.92 9.53 7.57
CA ARG A 218 -38.11 10.32 7.20
C ARG A 218 -38.50 10.19 5.73
N LYS A 219 -37.56 9.85 4.84
CA LYS A 219 -37.81 9.85 3.39
C LYS A 219 -38.49 8.57 2.85
N THR A 220 -38.69 7.53 3.66
CA THR A 220 -39.53 6.30 3.48
C THR A 220 -39.47 5.50 2.16
N GLN A 221 -38.88 5.99 1.07
CA GLN A 221 -38.82 5.33 -0.24
C GLN A 221 -37.42 4.89 -0.67
N ILE A 222 -36.37 5.27 0.06
CA ILE A 222 -35.04 4.77 -0.23
C ILE A 222 -35.07 3.29 0.12
N ASP A 223 -34.76 2.37 -0.80
CA ASP A 223 -34.32 1.03 -0.40
C ASP A 223 -33.14 1.28 0.54
N VAL A 224 -33.39 1.27 1.85
CA VAL A 224 -32.52 1.93 2.82
C VAL A 224 -31.12 1.29 2.77
N PHE A 225 -31.02 0.06 2.25
CA PHE A 225 -29.76 -0.68 2.10
C PHE A 225 -29.17 -0.42 0.71
N SER A 226 -29.45 0.77 0.21
CA SER A 226 -28.97 1.31 -1.03
C SER A 226 -27.45 1.39 -0.99
N ARG A 227 -26.87 1.62 -2.17
CA ARG A 227 -25.44 1.94 -2.31
C ARG A 227 -25.00 3.03 -1.33
N PHE A 228 -25.90 3.91 -0.91
CA PHE A 228 -25.65 4.97 0.06
C PHE A 228 -25.23 4.45 1.45
N LEU A 229 -26.01 3.54 2.05
CA LEU A 229 -25.69 2.98 3.38
C LEU A 229 -24.46 2.06 3.33
N GLN A 230 -24.31 1.30 2.24
CA GLN A 230 -23.10 0.53 1.98
C GLN A 230 -21.86 1.43 1.84
N GLY A 231 -22.00 2.59 1.20
CA GLY A 231 -20.98 3.63 1.12
C GLY A 231 -20.60 4.15 2.51
N GLY A 232 -21.59 4.45 3.35
CA GLY A 232 -21.41 4.79 4.76
C GLY A 232 -20.59 3.76 5.54
N ILE A 233 -20.99 2.48 5.48
CA ILE A 233 -20.32 1.38 6.19
C ILE A 233 -18.87 1.21 5.70
N ARG A 234 -18.65 1.24 4.38
CA ARG A 234 -17.30 1.18 3.79
C ARG A 234 -16.46 2.39 4.21
N GLY A 235 -17.06 3.58 4.25
CA GLY A 235 -16.44 4.81 4.76
C GLY A 235 -15.98 4.64 6.21
N ALA A 236 -16.88 4.22 7.10
CA ALA A 236 -16.55 3.99 8.51
C ALA A 236 -15.42 2.97 8.70
N ILE A 237 -15.46 1.85 7.97
CA ILE A 237 -14.40 0.84 8.04
C ILE A 237 -13.07 1.44 7.58
N ARG A 238 -13.04 2.11 6.42
CA ARG A 238 -11.81 2.69 5.87
C ARG A 238 -11.23 3.81 6.74
N GLY A 239 -12.11 4.61 7.35
CA GLY A 239 -11.74 5.65 8.32
C GLY A 239 -11.40 5.11 9.70
N ARG A 240 -11.50 3.79 9.92
CA ARG A 240 -11.31 3.13 11.21
C ARG A 240 -12.20 3.72 12.33
N SER A 241 -13.36 4.27 11.97
CA SER A 241 -14.33 4.82 12.91
C SER A 241 -15.27 3.73 13.40
N ALA A 242 -14.92 3.12 14.54
CA ALA A 242 -15.78 2.14 15.20
C ALA A 242 -17.13 2.74 15.61
N ALA A 243 -17.16 4.00 16.05
CA ALA A 243 -18.39 4.67 16.46
C ALA A 243 -19.34 4.91 15.28
N SER A 244 -18.83 5.40 14.14
CA SER A 244 -19.64 5.55 12.93
C SER A 244 -20.13 4.19 12.42
N LEU A 245 -19.28 3.17 12.46
CA LEU A 245 -19.64 1.82 12.04
C LEU A 245 -20.76 1.24 12.92
N ASP A 246 -20.62 1.32 14.24
CA ASP A 246 -21.63 0.86 15.20
C ASP A 246 -22.98 1.56 14.99
N LEU A 247 -22.98 2.89 14.83
CA LEU A 247 -24.21 3.65 14.51
C LEU A 247 -24.89 3.15 13.24
N LEU A 248 -24.12 2.98 12.16
CA LEU A 248 -24.63 2.50 10.86
C LEU A 248 -25.18 1.08 10.97
N LEU A 249 -24.46 0.18 11.63
CA LEU A 249 -24.87 -1.22 11.81
C LEU A 249 -26.12 -1.32 12.71
N ARG A 250 -26.21 -0.55 13.80
CA ARG A 250 -27.42 -0.46 14.64
C ARG A 250 -28.61 0.08 13.86
N PHE A 251 -28.38 1.09 13.01
CA PHE A 251 -29.42 1.63 12.14
C PHE A 251 -29.92 0.58 11.15
N CYS A 252 -29.02 -0.22 10.55
CA CYS A 252 -29.40 -1.39 9.76
C CYS A 252 -30.25 -2.36 10.60
N CYS A 253 -29.80 -2.73 11.80
CA CYS A 253 -30.54 -3.67 12.64
C CYS A 253 -31.97 -3.20 12.94
N LYS A 254 -32.16 -1.92 13.26
CA LYS A 254 -33.46 -1.36 13.62
C LYS A 254 -34.37 -1.13 12.41
N SER A 255 -33.81 -0.83 11.24
CA SER A 255 -34.58 -0.42 10.08
C SER A 255 -35.06 -1.57 9.20
N TYR A 256 -34.48 -2.78 9.32
CA TYR A 256 -34.90 -3.94 8.52
C TYR A 256 -35.52 -5.06 9.35
N PRO A 257 -36.53 -5.74 8.78
CA PRO A 257 -36.92 -7.08 9.21
C PRO A 257 -35.70 -8.01 9.22
N GLU A 258 -35.68 -8.95 10.16
CA GLU A 258 -34.57 -9.89 10.37
C GLU A 258 -34.15 -10.61 9.08
N THR A 259 -35.11 -11.05 8.27
CA THR A 259 -34.88 -11.79 7.02
C THR A 259 -34.11 -10.98 5.97
N LEU A 260 -34.52 -9.74 5.71
CA LEU A 260 -33.84 -8.87 4.74
C LEU A 260 -32.49 -8.38 5.27
N ARG A 261 -32.41 -8.19 6.60
CA ARG A 261 -31.16 -7.84 7.28
C ARG A 261 -30.11 -8.93 7.10
N GLN A 262 -30.47 -10.18 7.36
CA GLN A 262 -29.59 -11.33 7.19
C GLN A 262 -29.13 -11.43 5.73
N GLU A 263 -30.05 -11.44 4.76
CA GLU A 263 -29.67 -11.54 3.34
C GLU A 263 -28.68 -10.44 2.91
N LYS A 264 -28.95 -9.18 3.27
CA LYS A 264 -28.13 -8.05 2.82
C LYS A 264 -26.81 -7.92 3.59
N ILE A 265 -26.80 -8.19 4.89
CA ILE A 265 -25.57 -8.19 5.70
C ILE A 265 -24.70 -9.38 5.33
N GLU A 266 -25.24 -10.60 5.26
CA GLU A 266 -24.46 -11.80 4.93
C GLU A 266 -23.85 -11.72 3.52
N ARG A 267 -24.58 -11.16 2.54
CA ARG A 267 -24.04 -10.93 1.19
C ARG A 267 -22.84 -9.98 1.18
N ASN A 268 -22.70 -9.09 2.17
CA ASN A 268 -21.63 -8.07 2.18
C ASN A 268 -20.60 -8.25 3.31
N ILE A 269 -20.89 -9.07 4.33
CA ILE A 269 -20.06 -9.20 5.52
C ILE A 269 -18.62 -9.60 5.18
N HIS A 270 -18.45 -10.55 4.26
CA HIS A 270 -17.13 -10.99 3.81
C HIS A 270 -16.34 -9.85 3.15
N ARG A 271 -16.99 -8.98 2.37
CA ARG A 271 -16.36 -7.81 1.74
C ARG A 271 -15.95 -6.78 2.79
N TRP A 272 -16.79 -6.57 3.79
CA TRP A 272 -16.51 -5.65 4.89
C TRP A 272 -15.40 -6.15 5.81
N GLN A 273 -15.36 -7.45 6.09
CA GLN A 273 -14.27 -8.09 6.83
C GLN A 273 -12.95 -7.97 6.06
N ILE A 274 -12.92 -8.29 4.76
CA ILE A 274 -11.74 -8.11 3.92
C ILE A 274 -11.29 -6.65 3.94
N LEU A 275 -12.20 -5.70 3.77
CA LEU A 275 -11.89 -4.27 3.80
C LEU A 275 -11.34 -3.83 5.17
N ALA A 276 -11.91 -4.34 6.26
CA ALA A 276 -11.41 -4.09 7.62
C ALA A 276 -10.00 -4.66 7.82
N ALA A 277 -9.68 -5.78 7.17
CA ALA A 277 -8.34 -6.34 7.14
C ALA A 277 -7.35 -5.55 6.28
N GLU A 278 -7.77 -5.00 5.14
CA GLU A 278 -6.91 -4.10 4.34
C GLU A 278 -6.44 -2.90 5.17
N VAL A 279 -7.33 -2.36 6.01
CA VAL A 279 -7.01 -1.23 6.89
C VAL A 279 -6.51 -1.63 8.27
N GLY A 280 -6.53 -2.91 8.65
CA GLY A 280 -6.03 -3.38 9.94
C GLY A 280 -6.87 -2.98 11.16
N CYS A 281 -8.18 -2.79 11.00
CA CYS A 281 -9.05 -2.34 12.09
C CYS A 281 -9.70 -3.52 12.84
N VAL A 282 -9.19 -3.82 14.04
CA VAL A 282 -9.70 -4.90 14.92
C VAL A 282 -11.14 -4.64 15.35
N GLU A 283 -11.44 -3.39 15.73
CA GLU A 283 -12.74 -2.95 16.21
C GLU A 283 -13.82 -3.09 15.14
N SER A 284 -13.48 -2.84 13.88
CA SER A 284 -14.38 -3.10 12.76
C SER A 284 -14.72 -4.58 12.66
N ILE A 285 -13.75 -5.49 12.79
CA ILE A 285 -14.01 -6.93 12.80
C ILE A 285 -14.87 -7.33 14.01
N ARG A 286 -14.63 -6.77 15.19
CA ARG A 286 -15.43 -7.01 16.40
C ARG A 286 -16.90 -6.65 16.18
N LEU A 287 -17.17 -5.45 15.68
CA LEU A 287 -18.53 -4.98 15.41
C LEU A 287 -19.22 -5.83 14.33
N LEU A 288 -18.49 -6.18 13.27
CA LEU A 288 -19.00 -7.04 12.20
C LEU A 288 -19.31 -8.47 12.69
N LYS A 289 -18.52 -9.02 13.61
CA LYS A 289 -18.78 -10.34 14.23
C LYS A 289 -19.97 -10.29 15.19
N ALA A 290 -20.13 -9.18 15.93
CA ALA A 290 -21.25 -9.00 16.86
C ALA A 290 -22.60 -8.96 16.13
N ILE A 291 -22.69 -8.30 14.97
CA ILE A 291 -23.94 -8.21 14.20
C ILE A 291 -24.32 -9.51 13.46
N THR A 292 -23.36 -10.39 13.20
CA THR A 292 -23.59 -11.69 12.56
C THR A 292 -23.70 -12.85 13.55
N ASN A 293 -24.04 -12.56 14.82
CA ASN A 293 -24.16 -13.57 15.88
C ASN A 293 -22.93 -14.48 15.99
N GLY A 294 -21.73 -13.91 15.80
CA GLY A 294 -20.49 -14.66 15.94
C GLY A 294 -20.10 -15.50 14.72
N GLN A 295 -20.73 -15.31 13.55
CA GLN A 295 -20.31 -15.99 12.31
C GLN A 295 -18.79 -15.87 12.11
N PRO A 296 -18.17 -16.93 11.57
CA PRO A 296 -16.72 -16.97 11.44
C PRO A 296 -16.20 -15.92 10.47
N VAL A 297 -14.96 -15.50 10.70
CA VAL A 297 -14.26 -14.60 9.79
C VAL A 297 -13.83 -15.36 8.55
N TYR A 298 -14.01 -14.75 7.38
CA TYR A 298 -13.61 -15.37 6.12
C TYR A 298 -12.09 -15.58 6.05
N SER A 299 -11.62 -16.73 5.57
CA SER A 299 -10.17 -17.07 5.50
C SER A 299 -9.35 -16.01 4.76
N LYS A 300 -9.89 -15.46 3.67
CA LYS A 300 -9.26 -14.38 2.90
C LYS A 300 -8.99 -13.13 3.73
N THR A 301 -9.81 -12.83 4.75
CA THR A 301 -9.59 -11.70 5.66
C THR A 301 -8.27 -11.84 6.41
N TYR A 302 -7.92 -13.05 6.85
CA TYR A 302 -6.65 -13.32 7.52
C TYR A 302 -5.46 -13.10 6.58
N LEU A 303 -5.50 -13.67 5.38
CA LEU A 303 -4.45 -13.49 4.36
C LEU A 303 -4.27 -12.02 3.96
N VAL A 304 -5.36 -11.27 3.85
CA VAL A 304 -5.33 -9.83 3.54
C VAL A 304 -4.69 -9.03 4.67
N ALA A 305 -4.98 -9.35 5.93
CA ALA A 305 -4.35 -8.70 7.08
C ALA A 305 -2.83 -8.91 7.09
N ILE A 306 -2.37 -10.11 6.73
CA ILE A 306 -0.96 -10.45 6.59
C ILE A 306 -0.32 -9.70 5.42
N ALA A 307 -0.96 -9.74 4.24
CA ALA A 307 -0.43 -9.04 3.07
C ALA A 307 -0.22 -7.53 3.31
N HIS A 308 -1.03 -6.93 4.20
CA HIS A 308 -0.94 -5.52 4.57
C HIS A 308 -0.13 -5.23 5.85
N GLY A 309 0.49 -6.23 6.49
CA GLY A 309 1.37 -5.96 7.62
C GLY A 309 0.70 -5.84 8.99
N HIS A 310 -0.60 -6.15 9.12
CA HIS A 310 -1.38 -5.83 10.33
C HIS A 310 -1.26 -6.89 11.43
N ALA A 311 -0.09 -6.98 12.06
CA ALA A 311 0.23 -8.01 13.06
C ALA A 311 -0.75 -8.08 14.25
N THR A 312 -1.25 -6.93 14.73
CA THR A 312 -2.25 -6.87 15.81
C THR A 312 -3.57 -7.50 15.40
N LEU A 313 -4.03 -7.25 14.18
CA LEU A 313 -5.22 -7.86 13.63
C LEU A 313 -5.02 -9.36 13.42
N VAL A 314 -3.86 -9.79 12.92
CA VAL A 314 -3.53 -11.21 12.72
C VAL A 314 -3.57 -11.98 14.06
N ARG A 315 -2.99 -11.43 15.13
CA ARG A 315 -3.06 -12.00 16.49
C ARG A 315 -4.51 -12.11 16.97
N TYR A 316 -5.26 -11.01 16.89
CA TYR A 316 -6.66 -10.99 17.28
C TYR A 316 -7.49 -12.03 16.50
N LEU A 317 -7.26 -12.13 15.20
CA LEU A 317 -7.92 -13.11 14.35
C LEU A 317 -7.57 -14.54 14.78
N TYR A 318 -6.31 -14.84 15.08
CA TYR A 318 -5.91 -16.17 15.56
C TYR A 318 -6.55 -16.55 16.91
N GLU A 319 -6.53 -15.64 17.88
CA GLU A 319 -7.07 -15.86 19.24
C GLU A 319 -8.58 -16.10 19.26
N GLN A 320 -9.30 -15.63 18.24
CA GLN A 320 -10.76 -15.71 18.16
C GLN A 320 -11.29 -17.02 17.53
N GLU A 321 -10.44 -18.05 17.42
CA GLU A 321 -10.76 -19.37 16.84
C GLU A 321 -11.54 -19.26 15.54
N ILE A 322 -11.01 -18.52 14.57
CA ILE A 322 -11.65 -18.40 13.26
C ILE A 322 -11.87 -19.81 12.71
N HIS A 323 -13.11 -20.13 12.29
CA HIS A 323 -13.33 -21.22 11.34
C HIS A 323 -12.69 -20.82 10.01
N ILE A 324 -11.37 -20.94 9.95
CA ILE A 324 -10.65 -20.82 8.70
C ILE A 324 -11.05 -22.06 7.93
N LEU A 325 -11.68 -21.85 6.78
CA LEU A 325 -12.08 -22.93 5.87
C LEU A 325 -10.80 -23.62 5.37
N GLY A 326 -10.34 -24.61 6.12
CA GLY A 326 -9.13 -25.38 5.82
C GLY A 326 -8.52 -25.99 7.09
N PRO A 327 -7.81 -27.12 6.97
CA PRO A 327 -7.07 -27.68 8.10
C PRO A 327 -6.04 -26.65 8.62
N LYS A 328 -5.90 -26.57 9.96
CA LYS A 328 -4.97 -25.68 10.68
C LYS A 328 -3.55 -25.53 10.05
N PRO A 329 -2.91 -26.57 9.49
CA PRO A 329 -1.59 -26.40 8.87
C PRO A 329 -1.56 -25.51 7.62
N THR A 330 -2.59 -25.50 6.77
CA THR A 330 -2.45 -24.93 5.41
C THR A 330 -2.42 -23.40 5.40
N TRP A 331 -3.29 -22.75 6.16
CA TRP A 331 -3.38 -21.29 6.16
C TRP A 331 -2.28 -20.61 6.99
N LEU A 332 -1.75 -21.28 8.02
CA LEU A 332 -0.55 -20.82 8.72
C LEU A 332 0.65 -20.86 7.76
N GLN A 333 0.70 -21.88 6.89
CA GLN A 333 1.73 -21.93 5.86
C GLN A 333 1.54 -20.84 4.80
N ASP A 334 0.32 -20.63 4.31
CA ASP A 334 0.02 -19.54 3.38
C ASP A 334 0.34 -18.16 3.99
N ALA A 335 0.18 -18.02 5.31
CA ALA A 335 0.55 -16.82 6.04
C ALA A 335 2.05 -16.58 6.05
N LEU A 336 2.84 -17.60 6.37
CA LEU A 336 4.29 -17.52 6.34
C LEU A 336 4.80 -17.23 4.91
N VAL A 337 4.23 -17.91 3.91
CA VAL A 337 4.50 -17.67 2.48
C VAL A 337 4.19 -16.22 2.10
N THR A 338 3.03 -15.71 2.50
CA THR A 338 2.62 -14.32 2.20
C THR A 338 3.51 -13.31 2.91
N ALA A 339 3.84 -13.53 4.17
CA ALA A 339 4.77 -12.69 4.92
C ALA A 339 6.16 -12.66 4.26
N ALA A 340 6.63 -13.81 3.77
CA ALA A 340 7.88 -13.92 3.03
C ALA A 340 7.83 -13.17 1.68
N LYS A 341 6.73 -13.31 0.92
CA LYS A 341 6.50 -12.54 -0.32
C LYS A 341 6.51 -11.03 -0.10
N CYS A 342 5.96 -10.60 1.03
CA CYS A 342 5.87 -9.19 1.42
C CYS A 342 7.13 -8.68 2.14
N GLY A 343 8.09 -9.55 2.47
CA GLY A 343 9.29 -9.18 3.20
C GLY A 343 9.07 -8.77 4.66
N SER A 344 7.93 -9.12 5.26
CA SER A 344 7.57 -8.68 6.62
C SER A 344 8.09 -9.65 7.68
N ARG A 345 9.27 -9.39 8.25
CA ARG A 345 9.87 -10.21 9.33
C ARG A 345 8.98 -10.32 10.56
N ALA A 346 8.30 -9.24 10.93
CA ALA A 346 7.38 -9.24 12.07
C ALA A 346 6.22 -10.22 11.87
N LEU A 347 5.68 -10.32 10.65
CA LEU A 347 4.61 -11.26 10.33
C LEU A 347 5.12 -12.68 10.13
N ALA A 348 6.33 -12.86 9.59
CA ALA A 348 6.95 -14.17 9.49
C ALA A 348 7.22 -14.75 10.89
N ASN A 349 7.78 -13.94 11.81
CA ASN A 349 7.89 -14.29 13.24
C ASN A 349 6.53 -14.67 13.82
N LEU A 350 5.51 -13.84 13.62
CA LEU A 350 4.18 -14.14 14.12
C LEU A 350 3.64 -15.46 13.56
N ALA A 351 3.77 -15.73 12.26
CA ALA A 351 3.31 -16.99 11.68
C ALA A 351 4.04 -18.20 12.29
N LEU A 352 5.35 -18.11 12.54
CA LEU A 352 6.15 -19.13 13.21
C LEU A 352 5.74 -19.32 14.68
N ASP A 353 5.54 -18.23 15.42
CA ASP A 353 5.06 -18.25 16.81
C ASP A 353 3.68 -18.94 16.93
N LEU A 354 2.85 -18.80 15.89
CA LEU A 354 1.52 -19.42 15.79
C LEU A 354 1.56 -20.88 15.29
N GLY A 355 2.76 -21.40 14.98
CA GLY A 355 3.00 -22.80 14.62
C GLY A 355 3.11 -23.11 13.13
N ALA A 356 3.39 -22.11 12.27
CA ALA A 356 3.73 -22.39 10.87
C ALA A 356 5.03 -23.22 10.77
N ASP A 357 5.09 -24.15 9.82
CA ASP A 357 6.28 -24.99 9.64
C ASP A 357 7.32 -24.25 8.79
N ILE A 358 8.50 -24.01 9.38
CA ILE A 358 9.62 -23.37 8.71
C ILE A 358 10.26 -24.26 7.64
N LYS A 359 10.10 -25.59 7.75
CA LYS A 359 10.67 -26.57 6.81
C LYS A 359 9.89 -26.68 5.51
N GLU A 360 8.63 -26.28 5.54
CA GLU A 360 7.79 -26.25 4.36
C GLU A 360 8.37 -25.23 3.33
N PRO A 361 8.68 -25.68 2.11
CA PRO A 361 9.53 -24.94 1.17
C PRO A 361 8.93 -23.62 0.67
N GLY A 362 7.61 -23.44 0.81
CA GLY A 362 6.87 -22.34 0.18
C GLY A 362 7.34 -20.95 0.62
N ALA A 363 7.71 -20.77 1.89
CA ALA A 363 8.11 -19.47 2.42
C ALA A 363 9.49 -19.05 1.90
N LEU A 364 10.46 -19.97 1.96
CA LEU A 364 11.82 -19.75 1.46
C LEU A 364 11.82 -19.55 -0.06
N LYS A 365 11.10 -20.40 -0.80
CA LYS A 365 10.93 -20.23 -2.24
C LYS A 365 10.34 -18.85 -2.58
N ALA A 366 9.35 -18.40 -1.81
CA ALA A 366 8.73 -17.10 -2.04
C ALA A 366 9.63 -15.91 -1.73
N SER A 367 10.49 -15.96 -0.71
CA SER A 367 11.45 -14.89 -0.43
C SER A 367 12.53 -14.80 -1.52
N ILE A 368 13.00 -15.95 -2.01
CA ILE A 368 13.99 -16.02 -3.11
C ILE A 368 13.38 -15.49 -4.41
N GLN A 369 12.16 -15.93 -4.77
CA GLN A 369 11.45 -15.42 -5.96
C GLN A 369 11.19 -13.91 -5.92
N ARG A 370 11.14 -13.33 -4.71
CA ARG A 370 10.99 -11.89 -4.48
C ARG A 370 12.32 -11.17 -4.26
N CYS A 371 13.45 -11.86 -4.41
CA CYS A 371 14.79 -11.30 -4.29
C CYS A 371 14.99 -10.56 -2.95
N ASN A 372 14.46 -11.15 -1.87
CA ASN A 372 14.52 -10.53 -0.54
C ASN A 372 15.60 -11.23 0.31
N PRO A 373 16.87 -10.79 0.25
CA PRO A 373 17.98 -11.42 0.98
C PRO A 373 17.74 -11.44 2.48
N TRP A 374 17.20 -10.36 3.01
CA TRP A 374 16.94 -10.20 4.43
C TRP A 374 15.90 -11.15 4.97
N MET A 375 14.89 -11.48 4.17
CA MET A 375 13.87 -12.48 4.52
C MET A 375 14.41 -13.90 4.29
N THR A 376 15.10 -14.16 3.17
CA THR A 376 15.69 -15.47 2.88
C THR A 376 16.68 -15.87 3.97
N LYS A 377 17.61 -14.98 4.33
CA LYS A 377 18.55 -15.17 5.45
C LYS A 377 17.82 -15.43 6.76
N PHE A 378 16.82 -14.61 7.08
CA PHE A 378 16.00 -14.79 8.28
C PHE A 378 15.32 -16.17 8.34
N LEU A 379 14.79 -16.66 7.22
CA LEU A 379 14.15 -17.98 7.17
C LEU A 379 15.17 -19.12 7.35
N LEU A 380 16.35 -19.00 6.73
CA LEU A 380 17.45 -19.97 6.86
C LEU A 380 17.99 -20.02 8.30
N GLU A 381 18.22 -18.87 8.93
CA GLU A 381 18.61 -18.76 10.35
C GLU A 381 17.59 -19.40 11.29
N ARG A 382 16.32 -19.46 10.88
CA ARG A 382 15.23 -20.11 11.61
C ARG A 382 15.06 -21.60 11.28
N GLY A 383 15.94 -22.16 10.46
CA GLY A 383 15.98 -23.58 10.14
C GLY A 383 15.19 -23.97 8.89
N ALA A 384 14.88 -23.03 8.00
CA ALA A 384 14.36 -23.38 6.67
C ALA A 384 15.42 -24.15 5.88
N GLU A 385 15.00 -25.21 5.18
CA GLU A 385 15.91 -26.04 4.40
C GLU A 385 15.95 -25.57 2.95
N LEU A 386 17.13 -25.16 2.48
CA LEU A 386 17.36 -24.87 1.08
C LEU A 386 17.55 -26.19 0.31
N THR A 387 16.71 -26.43 -0.70
CA THR A 387 16.82 -27.62 -1.56
C THR A 387 17.33 -27.26 -2.96
N TYR A 388 17.97 -28.22 -3.62
CA TYR A 388 18.44 -28.05 -5.00
C TYR A 388 17.30 -27.67 -5.96
N ALA A 389 16.12 -28.29 -5.82
CA ALA A 389 14.95 -27.98 -6.64
C ALA A 389 14.49 -26.52 -6.50
N MET A 390 14.65 -25.89 -5.32
CA MET A 390 14.36 -24.46 -5.19
C MET A 390 15.35 -23.59 -5.96
N VAL A 391 16.63 -23.98 -5.95
CA VAL A 391 17.68 -23.28 -6.69
C VAL A 391 17.42 -23.40 -8.19
N GLU A 392 17.08 -24.60 -8.66
CA GLU A 392 16.73 -24.89 -10.04
C GLU A 392 15.43 -24.18 -10.47
N ASP A 393 14.39 -24.16 -9.64
CA ASP A 393 13.14 -23.45 -9.92
C ASP A 393 13.37 -21.94 -10.10
N VAL A 394 14.27 -21.38 -9.31
CA VAL A 394 14.63 -19.96 -9.41
C VAL A 394 15.46 -19.73 -10.67
N ASP A 395 16.40 -20.61 -10.98
CA ASP A 395 17.19 -20.57 -12.23
C ASP A 395 16.29 -20.71 -13.48
N LEU A 396 15.30 -21.60 -13.45
CA LEU A 396 14.27 -21.73 -14.47
C LEU A 396 13.35 -20.50 -14.50
N SER A 397 13.06 -19.84 -13.38
CA SER A 397 12.30 -18.57 -13.38
C SER A 397 13.10 -17.42 -14.01
N ILE A 398 14.42 -17.38 -13.75
CA ILE A 398 15.36 -16.44 -14.36
C ILE A 398 15.43 -16.73 -15.86
N SER A 399 15.58 -17.99 -16.25
CA SER A 399 15.70 -18.46 -17.63
C SER A 399 14.41 -18.35 -18.44
N SER A 400 13.25 -18.61 -17.86
CA SER A 400 11.95 -18.44 -18.53
C SER A 400 11.59 -16.96 -18.72
N SER A 401 12.04 -16.08 -17.82
CA SER A 401 11.99 -14.63 -18.03
C SER A 401 12.92 -14.14 -19.16
N LEU A 402 13.89 -14.97 -19.58
CA LEU A 402 14.73 -14.75 -20.77
C LEU A 402 14.07 -15.24 -22.07
N CYS A 403 13.03 -16.09 -22.01
CA CYS A 403 12.39 -16.72 -23.18
C CYS A 403 11.18 -15.97 -23.76
N CYS A 404 11.00 -14.68 -23.49
CA CYS A 404 10.14 -13.86 -24.35
C CYS A 404 10.74 -13.86 -25.77
N ARG A 405 9.93 -14.23 -26.78
CA ARG A 405 10.23 -14.25 -28.23
C ARG A 405 11.25 -13.18 -28.67
N PRO A 406 12.05 -13.41 -29.74
CA PRO A 406 12.99 -12.42 -30.24
C PRO A 406 12.29 -11.07 -30.45
N LEU A 407 12.50 -10.17 -29.49
CA LEU A 407 11.94 -8.84 -29.48
C LEU A 407 12.62 -8.05 -30.60
N SER A 408 11.83 -7.27 -31.33
CA SER A 408 12.35 -6.35 -32.33
C SER A 408 13.36 -5.36 -31.71
N ALA A 409 14.25 -4.77 -32.52
CA ALA A 409 15.27 -3.85 -32.03
C ALA A 409 14.69 -2.63 -31.25
N SER A 410 13.44 -2.26 -31.53
CA SER A 410 12.70 -1.20 -30.84
C SER A 410 12.15 -1.64 -29.46
N GLU A 411 11.76 -2.90 -29.31
CA GLU A 411 11.32 -3.48 -28.03
C GLU A 411 12.49 -3.78 -27.08
N LYS A 412 13.66 -4.12 -27.64
CA LYS A 412 14.91 -4.27 -26.88
C LYS A 412 15.24 -2.99 -26.09
N ARG A 413 15.04 -1.79 -26.65
CA ARG A 413 15.32 -0.54 -25.92
C ARG A 413 14.32 -0.22 -24.80
N ARG A 414 13.07 -0.74 -24.85
CA ARG A 414 12.01 -0.39 -23.88
C ARG A 414 11.87 -1.36 -22.70
N ASN A 415 12.30 -2.61 -22.83
CA ASN A 415 12.09 -3.66 -21.81
C ASN A 415 13.36 -4.13 -21.07
N LEU A 416 14.55 -3.62 -21.41
CA LEU A 416 15.82 -4.11 -20.85
C LEU A 416 16.13 -3.65 -19.41
N ALA A 417 15.56 -2.55 -18.91
CA ALA A 417 15.91 -2.04 -17.59
C ALA A 417 15.31 -2.87 -16.42
N PRO A 418 13.99 -3.16 -16.35
CA PRO A 418 13.39 -3.75 -15.15
C PRO A 418 13.81 -5.20 -14.89
N ASN A 419 13.98 -5.99 -15.95
CA ASN A 419 14.40 -7.40 -15.82
C ASN A 419 15.89 -7.54 -15.51
N ARG A 420 16.73 -6.56 -15.88
CA ARG A 420 18.16 -6.56 -15.51
C ARG A 420 18.39 -6.26 -14.03
N TYR A 421 17.62 -5.33 -13.45
CA TYR A 421 17.68 -5.02 -12.01
C TYR A 421 17.24 -6.21 -11.15
N ARG A 422 16.09 -6.84 -11.47
CA ARG A 422 15.66 -8.07 -10.77
C ARG A 422 16.70 -9.18 -10.84
N ARG A 423 17.38 -9.33 -11.98
CA ARG A 423 18.44 -10.33 -12.15
C ARG A 423 19.60 -10.11 -11.19
N GLY A 424 20.09 -8.87 -11.09
CA GLY A 424 21.17 -8.50 -10.16
C GLY A 424 20.78 -8.62 -8.67
N GLU A 425 19.53 -8.28 -8.33
CA GLU A 425 19.00 -8.48 -6.96
C GLU A 425 18.84 -9.96 -6.59
N GLN A 426 18.40 -10.81 -7.53
CA GLN A 426 18.34 -12.26 -7.33
C GLN A 426 19.73 -12.81 -7.11
N ILE A 427 20.69 -12.42 -7.95
CA ILE A 427 22.10 -12.80 -7.82
C ILE A 427 22.68 -12.34 -6.48
N LEU A 428 22.48 -11.08 -6.07
CA LEU A 428 22.91 -10.58 -4.76
C LEU A 428 22.25 -11.33 -3.61
N THR A 429 20.97 -11.68 -3.76
CA THR A 429 20.25 -12.48 -2.78
C THR A 429 20.93 -13.84 -2.61
N TYR A 430 21.35 -14.46 -3.71
CA TYR A 430 22.19 -15.65 -3.65
C TYR A 430 23.52 -15.33 -2.96
N CYS A 431 24.32 -14.41 -3.48
CA CYS A 431 25.64 -14.09 -2.92
C CYS A 431 25.60 -13.78 -1.42
N LEU A 432 24.65 -12.97 -0.94
CA LEU A 432 24.51 -12.61 0.47
C LEU A 432 24.00 -13.76 1.36
N VAL A 433 23.16 -14.65 0.82
CA VAL A 433 22.73 -15.86 1.52
C VAL A 433 23.90 -16.84 1.66
N PHE A 434 24.78 -16.92 0.67
CA PHE A 434 25.89 -17.87 0.64
C PHE A 434 27.20 -17.31 1.23
N GLN A 435 27.37 -15.99 1.37
CA GLN A 435 28.59 -15.37 1.92
C GLN A 435 28.77 -15.57 3.44
N GLU A 436 27.69 -15.80 4.19
CA GLU A 436 27.77 -16.05 5.65
C GLU A 436 27.75 -17.53 6.05
N LEU A 437 27.69 -18.45 5.08
CA LEU A 437 27.76 -19.89 5.33
C LEU A 437 29.16 -20.42 4.98
N GLU A 438 30.20 -20.04 5.74
CA GLU A 438 31.53 -20.70 5.68
C GLU A 438 31.42 -22.24 5.91
N GLU A 439 30.33 -22.71 6.51
CA GLU A 439 30.03 -24.13 6.70
C GLU A 439 29.49 -24.85 5.45
N TRP A 440 29.18 -24.14 4.35
CA TRP A 440 28.48 -24.73 3.20
C TRP A 440 29.36 -25.54 2.26
N GLU A 441 30.64 -25.20 2.05
CA GLU A 441 31.56 -26.07 1.30
C GLU A 441 31.59 -27.47 1.93
N HIS A 442 31.64 -27.53 3.26
CA HIS A 442 31.60 -28.78 4.01
C HIS A 442 30.23 -29.48 4.02
N LEU A 443 29.12 -28.74 4.15
CA LEU A 443 27.78 -29.34 4.15
C LEU A 443 27.39 -29.86 2.76
N TYR A 444 27.87 -29.22 1.70
CA TYR A 444 27.54 -29.51 0.30
C TYR A 444 28.41 -30.62 -0.30
N GLU A 445 29.74 -30.59 -0.07
CA GLU A 445 30.61 -31.71 -0.46
C GLU A 445 30.15 -33.02 0.19
N ARG A 446 29.60 -32.94 1.41
CA ARG A 446 29.12 -34.10 2.18
C ARG A 446 27.74 -34.61 1.78
N LYS A 447 26.85 -33.76 1.23
CA LYS A 447 25.48 -34.15 0.82
C LYS A 447 25.28 -34.35 -0.69
N PHE A 448 26.01 -33.64 -1.55
CA PHE A 448 25.68 -33.53 -2.98
C PHE A 448 26.83 -33.81 -3.96
N GLY A 449 28.08 -33.93 -3.49
CA GLY A 449 29.24 -34.24 -4.34
C GLY A 449 29.68 -33.11 -5.28
N ARG A 450 30.86 -33.27 -5.91
CA ARG A 450 31.61 -32.23 -6.66
C ARG A 450 31.07 -31.88 -8.06
N HIS A 451 29.75 -31.85 -8.26
CA HIS A 451 29.19 -31.47 -9.55
C HIS A 451 28.40 -30.17 -9.45
N TRP A 452 29.14 -29.07 -9.28
CA TRP A 452 28.62 -27.75 -9.61
C TRP A 452 28.74 -27.53 -11.12
N PRO A 453 27.68 -27.09 -11.84
CA PRO A 453 27.85 -26.54 -13.17
C PRO A 453 28.45 -25.14 -13.02
N LEU A 454 29.78 -25.03 -13.12
CA LEU A 454 30.52 -23.76 -13.20
C LEU A 454 29.96 -22.82 -14.29
N SER A 455 29.21 -23.35 -15.26
CA SER A 455 28.48 -22.61 -16.31
C SER A 455 27.45 -21.59 -15.80
N LEU A 456 27.07 -21.62 -14.51
CA LEU A 456 26.18 -20.63 -13.89
C LEU A 456 26.92 -19.36 -13.44
N PHE A 457 28.22 -19.46 -13.14
CA PHE A 457 29.04 -18.31 -12.77
C PHE A 457 29.50 -17.52 -13.99
N ASP A 458 29.77 -18.16 -15.13
CA ASP A 458 30.31 -17.46 -16.31
C ASP A 458 29.41 -16.30 -16.81
N PRO A 459 28.07 -16.43 -16.90
CA PRO A 459 27.22 -15.31 -17.31
C PRO A 459 27.09 -14.23 -16.23
N LEU A 460 27.23 -14.62 -14.95
CA LEU A 460 27.21 -13.74 -13.78
C LEU A 460 28.48 -12.90 -13.71
N VAL A 461 29.63 -13.55 -13.79
CA VAL A 461 30.98 -12.97 -13.92
C VAL A 461 31.03 -12.01 -15.08
N GLN A 462 30.61 -12.45 -16.27
CA GLN A 462 30.58 -11.56 -17.44
C GLN A 462 29.62 -10.38 -17.28
N TYR A 463 28.56 -10.50 -16.46
CA TYR A 463 27.61 -9.42 -16.21
C TYR A 463 28.13 -8.41 -15.17
N VAL A 464 28.77 -8.89 -14.09
CA VAL A 464 29.44 -8.06 -13.06
C VAL A 464 30.66 -7.37 -13.67
N GLN A 465 31.48 -8.07 -14.45
CA GLN A 465 32.65 -7.50 -15.14
C GLN A 465 32.28 -6.42 -16.18
N LYS A 466 31.09 -6.49 -16.78
CA LYS A 466 30.61 -5.52 -17.78
C LYS A 466 29.83 -4.35 -17.19
N ASN A 467 29.58 -4.34 -15.89
CA ASN A 467 28.72 -3.34 -15.26
C ASN A 467 29.42 -2.69 -14.08
N ASP A 468 29.97 -1.50 -14.31
CA ASP A 468 30.82 -0.80 -13.34
C ASP A 468 30.07 -0.46 -12.03
N LEU A 469 28.75 -0.31 -12.08
CA LEU A 469 27.90 -0.13 -10.89
C LEU A 469 27.97 -1.34 -9.94
N TRP A 470 28.03 -2.57 -10.49
CA TRP A 470 28.14 -3.78 -9.67
C TRP A 470 29.52 -3.92 -9.05
N LYS A 471 30.57 -3.50 -9.76
CA LYS A 471 31.94 -3.47 -9.22
C LYS A 471 32.04 -2.48 -8.05
N GLU A 472 31.42 -1.31 -8.18
CA GLU A 472 31.37 -0.32 -7.09
C GLU A 472 30.58 -0.83 -5.88
N ILE A 473 29.39 -1.43 -6.07
CA ILE A 473 28.59 -2.00 -4.98
C ILE A 473 29.33 -3.13 -4.25
N ILE A 474 29.99 -4.02 -5.00
CA ILE A 474 30.78 -5.13 -4.44
C ILE A 474 32.01 -4.58 -3.69
N ALA A 475 32.71 -3.58 -4.25
CA ALA A 475 33.85 -2.94 -3.61
C ALA A 475 33.46 -2.18 -2.32
N GLU A 476 32.26 -1.60 -2.27
CA GLU A 476 31.77 -0.84 -1.11
C GLU A 476 31.30 -1.74 0.06
N HIS A 477 30.90 -2.98 -0.21
CA HIS A 477 30.28 -3.87 0.79
C HIS A 477 31.19 -5.03 1.26
N LEU A 478 32.37 -5.23 0.67
CA LEU A 478 33.37 -6.19 1.14
C LEU A 478 34.20 -5.58 2.30
N ARG A 479 34.22 -6.24 3.46
CA ARG A 479 34.92 -5.75 4.67
C ARG A 479 36.46 -5.85 4.56
N PRO A 480 37.22 -5.07 5.34
CA PRO A 480 38.68 -5.23 5.48
C PRO A 480 39.02 -6.65 5.96
N GLY A 481 39.80 -7.37 5.17
CA GLY A 481 40.10 -8.80 5.33
C GLY A 481 39.67 -9.68 4.13
N MET A 482 38.77 -9.19 3.27
CA MET A 482 38.37 -9.87 2.02
C MET A 482 39.05 -9.29 0.77
N GLU A 483 40.02 -8.40 0.93
CA GLU A 483 40.81 -7.82 -0.17
C GLU A 483 41.54 -8.90 -0.96
N LEU A 484 42.01 -9.95 -0.30
CA LEU A 484 42.63 -11.10 -0.96
C LEU A 484 41.61 -11.91 -1.77
N PHE A 485 40.38 -12.09 -1.28
CA PHE A 485 39.34 -12.85 -2.00
C PHE A 485 38.81 -12.08 -3.21
N GLY A 486 38.53 -10.77 -3.06
CA GLY A 486 38.13 -9.91 -4.18
C GLY A 486 39.24 -9.75 -5.22
N LYS A 487 40.49 -9.65 -4.78
CA LYS A 487 41.66 -9.59 -5.68
C LYS A 487 41.94 -10.93 -6.35
N GLN A 488 41.76 -12.05 -5.65
CA GLN A 488 41.94 -13.39 -6.22
C GLN A 488 40.81 -13.74 -7.21
N MET A 489 39.57 -13.32 -6.96
CA MET A 489 38.51 -13.40 -7.95
C MET A 489 38.86 -12.58 -9.21
N LEU A 490 39.31 -11.33 -9.05
CA LEU A 490 39.71 -10.49 -10.19
C LEU A 490 40.95 -11.02 -10.94
N ASP A 491 41.94 -11.56 -10.23
CA ASP A 491 43.17 -12.12 -10.79
C ASP A 491 42.93 -13.47 -11.49
N ASP A 492 41.94 -14.25 -11.03
CA ASP A 492 41.48 -15.50 -11.66
C ASP A 492 40.44 -15.27 -12.78
N GLY A 493 40.10 -14.01 -13.07
CA GLY A 493 39.22 -13.62 -14.18
C GLY A 493 37.71 -13.65 -13.87
N PHE A 494 37.31 -13.49 -12.60
CA PHE A 494 35.93 -13.30 -12.13
C PHE A 494 35.50 -11.83 -12.05
#